data_AF-G7YS97-F1
#
_entry.id   AF-G7YS97-F1
#
_cell.length_a   1.000
_cell.length_b   1.000
_cell.length_c   1.000
_cell.angle_alpha   90.00
_cell.angle_beta   90.00
_cell.angle_gamma   90.00
#
_symmetry.space_group_name_H-M   'P 1'
#
loop_
_entity.id
_entity.type
_entity.pdbx_description
1 polymer ?
#
loop_
_entity_poly.entity_id
_entity_poly.type
_entity_poly.pdbx_seq_one_letter_code
_entity_poly.pdbx_strand_id
1 'polypeptide(L)'
;MTQRFLSISLLIVALTAVTLSMTLNEWSCGGLFTSCLDRRRATTIAIIGLFCSGLAALFLTLILDLINCCVQKLDYDPSFTTTRLCALLIGVILTLAGLVVYTAQIDRQWSYLLATTGVVFAMQVSFLGLMNSQCVSYRRGVRTTNVAR
;
A
#
# COMPACT_ATOMS: atom_id res chain seq x y z
N MET A 1 -20.12 -5.08 0.02
CA MET A 1 -19.94 -3.70 0.53
C MET A 1 -18.85 -3.60 1.57
N THR A 2 -18.89 -4.37 2.68
CA THR A 2 -17.91 -4.30 3.79
C THR A 2 -16.43 -4.38 3.39
N GLN A 3 -16.08 -5.23 2.43
CA GLN A 3 -14.69 -5.42 2.00
C GLN A 3 -14.05 -4.18 1.32
N ARG A 4 -14.84 -3.34 0.63
CA ARG A 4 -14.32 -2.12 -0.04
C ARG A 4 -13.98 -1.03 0.95
N PHE A 5 -14.85 -0.83 1.94
CA PHE A 5 -14.61 0.12 3.03
C PHE A 5 -13.34 -0.23 3.81
N LEU A 6 -13.13 -1.51 4.12
CA LEU A 6 -11.90 -1.96 4.77
C LEU A 6 -10.65 -1.65 3.94
N SER A 7 -10.66 -1.92 2.63
CA SER A 7 -9.55 -1.62 1.74
C SER A 7 -9.22 -0.13 1.71
N ILE A 8 -10.24 0.73 1.57
CA ILE A 8 -10.07 2.19 1.53
C ILE A 8 -9.57 2.71 2.87
N SER A 9 -10.16 2.26 3.99
CA SER A 9 -9.72 2.66 5.33
C SER A 9 -8.26 2.26 5.59
N LEU A 10 -7.86 1.05 5.21
CA LEU A 10 -6.47 0.59 5.33
C LEU A 10 -5.51 1.42 4.47
N LEU A 11 -5.89 1.78 3.23
CA LEU A 11 -5.09 2.63 2.37
C LEU A 11 -4.93 4.05 2.93
N ILE A 12 -5.99 4.63 3.50
CA ILE A 12 -5.92 5.94 4.15
C ILE A 12 -4.98 5.89 5.35
N VAL A 13 -5.12 4.88 6.21
CA VAL A 13 -4.23 4.70 7.38
C VAL A 13 -2.78 4.49 6.94
N ALA A 14 -2.54 3.75 5.86
CA ALA A 14 -1.20 3.57 5.31
C ALA A 14 -0.62 4.90 4.78
N LEU A 15 -1.40 5.67 4.03
CA LEU A 15 -0.99 6.99 3.52
C LEU A 15 -0.65 7.94 4.66
N THR A 16 -1.49 8.02 5.69
CA THR A 16 -1.23 8.89 6.85
C THR A 16 -0.03 8.41 7.65
N ALA A 17 0.16 7.11 7.84
CA ALA A 17 1.33 6.58 8.53
C ALA A 17 2.64 6.88 7.79
N VAL A 18 2.66 6.73 6.46
CA VAL A 18 3.84 7.03 5.65
C VAL A 18 4.14 8.52 5.64
N THR A 19 3.14 9.38 5.48
CA THR A 19 3.36 10.84 5.55
C THR A 19 3.81 11.28 6.94
N LEU A 20 3.21 10.73 7.99
CA LEU A 20 3.62 11.03 9.36
C LEU A 20 5.07 10.61 9.60
N SER A 21 5.48 9.42 9.13
CA SER A 21 6.86 8.96 9.18
C SER A 21 7.83 9.95 8.54
N MET A 22 7.47 10.58 7.41
CA MET A 22 8.31 11.57 6.76
C MET A 22 8.41 12.89 7.54
N THR A 23 7.34 13.28 8.24
CA THR A 23 7.29 14.54 9.01
C THR A 23 7.89 14.43 10.41
N LEU A 24 7.92 13.22 10.98
CA LEU A 24 8.49 12.97 12.30
C LEU A 24 10.01 13.23 12.26
N ASN A 25 10.52 13.87 13.31
CA ASN A 25 11.94 14.19 13.47
C ASN A 25 12.68 13.16 14.35
N GLU A 26 12.12 11.96 14.49
CA GLU A 26 12.63 10.88 15.33
C GLU A 26 13.42 9.83 14.52
N TRP A 27 13.98 10.23 13.38
CA TRP A 27 14.90 9.36 12.63
C TRP A 27 16.25 9.31 13.37
N SER A 28 17.10 8.31 13.14
CA SER A 28 18.44 8.21 13.79
C SER A 28 19.28 9.49 13.70
N CYS A 29 19.07 10.28 12.65
CA CYS A 29 19.76 11.54 12.39
C CYS A 29 18.99 12.78 12.91
N GLY A 30 17.83 12.61 13.53
CA GLY A 30 16.84 13.64 13.80
C GLY A 30 15.83 13.75 12.66
N GLY A 31 15.86 14.86 11.90
CA GLY A 31 14.93 15.09 10.79
C GLY A 31 15.43 14.56 9.45
N LEU A 32 14.56 13.88 8.70
CA LEU A 32 14.84 13.40 7.35
C LEU A 32 15.17 14.58 6.38
N PHE A 33 14.46 15.70 6.52
CA PHE A 33 14.62 16.90 5.68
C PHE A 33 15.67 17.90 6.18
N THR A 34 16.17 17.74 7.40
CA THR A 34 17.11 18.69 8.02
C THR A 34 18.49 18.04 8.17
N SER A 35 18.74 17.40 9.30
CA SER A 35 20.02 16.83 9.69
C SER A 35 20.50 15.71 8.75
N CYS A 36 19.59 14.85 8.28
CA CYS A 36 19.94 13.79 7.32
C CYS A 36 20.25 14.33 5.92
N LEU A 37 19.59 15.41 5.52
CA LEU A 37 19.79 16.02 4.21
C LEU A 37 21.13 16.76 4.14
N ASP A 38 21.53 17.41 5.23
CA ASP A 38 22.79 18.14 5.30
C ASP A 38 24.00 17.20 5.34
N ARG A 39 23.92 16.09 6.10
CA ARG A 39 25.02 15.12 6.21
C ARG A 39 25.22 14.29 4.94
N ARG A 40 24.14 13.88 4.26
CA ARG A 40 24.21 12.93 3.14
C ARG A 40 23.21 13.25 2.03
N ARG A 41 23.35 14.45 1.47
CA ARG A 41 22.43 15.06 0.50
C ARG A 41 21.98 14.14 -0.64
N ALA A 42 22.91 13.48 -1.34
CA ALA A 42 22.59 12.65 -2.50
C ALA A 42 21.71 11.43 -2.15
N THR A 43 22.02 10.71 -1.07
CA THR A 43 21.24 9.53 -0.67
C THR A 43 19.89 9.94 -0.09
N THR A 44 19.85 11.01 0.71
CA THR A 44 18.61 11.47 1.34
C THR A 44 17.62 11.98 0.30
N ILE A 45 18.08 12.68 -0.74
CA ILE A 45 17.21 13.08 -1.87
C ILE A 45 16.64 11.85 -2.60
N ALA A 46 17.45 10.81 -2.82
CA ALA A 46 16.96 9.57 -3.46
C ALA A 46 15.91 8.87 -2.59
N ILE A 47 16.12 8.80 -1.26
CA ILE A 47 15.16 8.23 -0.31
C ILE A 47 13.85 9.02 -0.34
N ILE A 48 13.91 10.35 -0.24
CA ILE A 48 12.72 11.22 -0.33
C ILE A 48 12.00 11.02 -1.66
N GLY A 49 12.75 10.93 -2.77
CA GLY A 49 12.19 10.68 -4.09
C GLY A 49 11.44 9.34 -4.18
N LEU A 50 11.99 8.27 -3.61
CA LEU A 50 11.34 6.95 -3.54
C LEU A 50 10.07 6.98 -2.69
N PHE A 51 10.09 7.66 -1.53
CA PHE A 51 8.90 7.81 -0.70
C PHE A 51 7.82 8.65 -1.39
N CYS A 52 8.17 9.79 -2.00
CA CYS A 52 7.22 10.65 -2.70
C CYS A 52 6.59 9.96 -3.91
N SER A 53 7.38 9.25 -4.71
CA SER A 53 6.88 8.51 -5.88
C SER A 53 6.00 7.32 -5.46
N GLY A 54 6.36 6.61 -4.39
CA GLY A 54 5.52 5.58 -3.79
C GLY A 54 4.19 6.14 -3.26
N LEU A 55 4.22 7.27 -2.55
CA LEU A 55 3.03 7.97 -2.08
C LEU A 55 2.11 8.40 -3.24
N ALA A 56 2.68 8.94 -4.33
CA ALA A 56 1.91 9.31 -5.51
C ALA A 56 1.19 8.11 -6.14
N ALA A 57 1.86 6.96 -6.23
CA ALA A 57 1.26 5.72 -6.73
C ALA A 57 0.15 5.17 -5.81
N LEU A 58 0.36 5.23 -4.49
CA LEU A 58 -0.67 4.85 -3.50
C LEU A 58 -1.88 5.80 -3.54
N PHE A 59 -1.64 7.10 -3.71
CA PHE A 59 -2.70 8.10 -3.86
C PHE A 59 -3.51 7.88 -5.14
N LEU A 60 -2.86 7.54 -6.25
CA LEU A 60 -3.55 7.16 -7.49
C LEU A 60 -4.42 5.92 -7.29
N THR A 61 -3.95 4.95 -6.51
CA THR A 61 -4.72 3.75 -6.15
C THR A 61 -5.97 4.11 -5.33
N LEU A 62 -5.86 5.07 -4.40
CA LEU A 62 -6.99 5.58 -3.63
C LEU A 62 -8.06 6.22 -4.53
N ILE A 63 -7.64 7.00 -5.53
CA ILE A 63 -8.56 7.60 -6.50
C ILE A 63 -9.29 6.52 -7.30
N LEU A 64 -8.56 5.50 -7.78
CA LEU A 64 -9.16 4.36 -8.48
C LEU A 64 -10.19 3.62 -7.62
N ASP A 65 -9.91 3.45 -6.32
CA ASP A 65 -10.86 2.86 -5.37
C ASP A 65 -12.10 3.73 -5.15
N LEU A 66 -11.96 5.06 -5.09
CA LEU A 66 -13.09 5.98 -5.04
C LEU A 66 -13.97 5.90 -6.29
N ILE A 67 -13.35 5.87 -7.48
CA ILE A 67 -14.07 5.74 -8.76
C ILE A 67 -14.84 4.43 -8.79
N ASN A 68 -14.22 3.33 -8.34
CA ASN A 68 -14.86 2.02 -8.27
C ASN A 68 -16.01 1.96 -7.25
N CYS A 69 -15.98 2.79 -6.21
CA CYS A 69 -17.11 2.96 -5.29
C CYS A 69 -18.29 3.66 -5.97
N CYS A 70 -18.03 4.63 -6.84
CA CYS A 70 -19.08 5.37 -7.57
C CYS A 70 -19.63 4.57 -8.78
N VAL A 71 -18.82 3.73 -9.41
CA VAL A 71 -19.20 3.01 -10.64
C VAL A 71 -19.01 1.50 -10.48
N GLN A 72 -20.02 0.81 -9.96
CA GLN A 72 -20.02 -0.64 -9.71
C GLN A 72 -19.90 -1.53 -10.95
N LYS A 73 -20.00 -0.97 -12.16
CA LYS A 73 -19.83 -1.73 -13.41
C LYS A 73 -18.36 -2.06 -13.73
N LEU A 74 -17.40 -1.34 -13.15
CA LEU A 74 -15.97 -1.52 -13.44
C LEU A 74 -15.36 -2.75 -12.77
N ASP A 75 -15.97 -3.32 -11.73
CA ASP A 75 -15.46 -4.53 -11.07
C ASP A 75 -15.51 -5.78 -11.95
N TYR A 76 -16.34 -5.77 -13.01
CA TYR A 76 -16.43 -6.88 -13.96
C TYR A 76 -15.31 -6.85 -15.01
N ASP A 77 -14.62 -5.72 -15.16
CA ASP A 77 -13.52 -5.61 -16.09
C ASP A 77 -12.23 -6.13 -15.46
N PRO A 78 -11.68 -7.26 -15.93
CA PRO A 78 -10.46 -7.83 -15.38
C PRO A 78 -9.27 -6.86 -15.51
N SER A 79 -9.28 -6.01 -16.53
CA SER A 79 -8.25 -4.99 -16.79
C SER A 79 -8.19 -3.92 -15.68
N PHE A 80 -9.34 -3.51 -15.13
CA PHE A 80 -9.37 -2.50 -14.08
C PHE A 80 -8.80 -3.07 -12.76
N THR A 81 -9.18 -4.31 -12.43
CA THR A 81 -8.71 -5.00 -11.23
C THR A 81 -7.20 -5.24 -11.26
N THR A 82 -6.65 -5.66 -12.41
CA THR A 82 -5.19 -5.87 -12.56
C THR A 82 -4.43 -4.54 -12.49
N THR A 83 -4.92 -3.49 -13.14
CA THR A 83 -4.28 -2.16 -13.11
C THR A 83 -4.19 -1.63 -11.68
N ARG A 84 -5.26 -1.76 -10.90
CA ARG A 84 -5.29 -1.39 -9.49
C ARG A 84 -4.27 -2.16 -8.66
N LEU A 85 -4.19 -3.48 -8.87
CA LEU A 85 -3.24 -4.34 -8.16
C LEU A 85 -1.79 -3.97 -8.50
N CYS A 86 -1.50 -3.75 -9.78
CA CYS A 86 -0.18 -3.32 -10.24
C CYS A 86 0.22 -1.96 -9.65
N ALA A 87 -0.68 -0.97 -9.65
CA ALA A 87 -0.41 0.35 -9.07
C ALA A 87 -0.10 0.25 -7.57
N LEU A 88 -0.86 -0.56 -6.83
CA LEU A 88 -0.66 -0.79 -5.40
C LEU A 88 0.69 -1.49 -5.13
N LEU A 89 1.01 -2.54 -5.90
CA LEU A 89 2.30 -3.24 -5.81
C LEU A 89 3.47 -2.31 -6.11
N ILE A 90 3.38 -1.49 -7.16
CA ILE A 90 4.40 -0.50 -7.49
C ILE A 90 4.59 0.47 -6.33
N GLY A 91 3.51 1.06 -5.79
CA GLY A 91 3.61 1.98 -4.65
C GLY A 91 4.27 1.35 -3.41
N VAL A 92 3.94 0.09 -3.11
CA VAL A 92 4.56 -0.66 -2.00
C VAL A 92 6.04 -0.93 -2.27
N ILE A 93 6.41 -1.36 -3.47
CA ILE A 93 7.81 -1.63 -3.82
C ILE A 93 8.66 -0.35 -3.74
N LEU A 94 8.16 0.79 -4.21
CA LEU A 94 8.91 2.05 -4.14
C LEU A 94 9.09 2.54 -2.69
N THR A 95 8.03 2.48 -1.87
CA THR A 95 8.14 2.87 -0.45
C THR A 95 9.07 1.93 0.32
N LEU A 96 8.99 0.61 0.08
CA LEU A 96 9.91 -0.37 0.65
C LEU A 96 11.35 -0.14 0.21
N ALA A 97 11.58 0.14 -1.08
CA ALA A 97 12.93 0.45 -1.58
C ALA A 97 13.51 1.68 -0.87
N GLY A 98 12.71 2.74 -0.67
CA GLY A 98 13.11 3.92 0.12
C GLY A 98 13.53 3.55 1.55
N LEU A 99 12.75 2.69 2.21
CA LEU A 99 13.04 2.22 3.57
C LEU A 99 14.28 1.31 3.66
N VAL A 100 14.48 0.44 2.67
CA VAL A 100 15.67 -0.43 2.58
C VAL A 100 16.92 0.41 2.33
N VAL A 101 16.87 1.39 1.43
CA VAL A 101 18.01 2.29 1.19
C VAL A 101 18.34 3.10 2.45
N TYR A 102 17.32 3.58 3.18
CA TYR A 102 17.51 4.27 4.45
C TYR A 102 18.21 3.39 5.49
N THR A 103 17.67 2.21 5.76
CA THR A 103 18.22 1.30 6.78
C THR A 103 19.60 0.77 6.43
N ALA A 104 19.87 0.49 5.15
CA ALA A 104 21.18 0.06 4.68
C ALA A 104 22.27 1.10 4.94
N GLN A 105 21.93 2.39 4.83
CA GLN A 105 22.89 3.49 4.88
C GLN A 105 22.98 4.18 6.25
N ILE A 106 21.93 4.12 7.07
CA ILE A 106 21.80 4.95 8.29
C ILE A 106 21.62 4.09 9.54
N ASP A 107 20.49 3.38 9.68
CA ASP A 107 20.07 2.81 10.97
C ASP A 107 20.59 1.38 11.23
N ARG A 108 20.90 0.61 10.17
CA ARG A 108 21.36 -0.80 10.23
C ARG A 108 20.47 -1.76 11.05
N GLN A 109 19.25 -1.40 11.40
CA GLN A 109 18.29 -2.29 12.09
C GLN A 109 17.55 -3.23 11.12
N TRP A 110 18.27 -4.20 10.57
CA TRP A 110 17.76 -5.14 9.55
C TRP A 110 16.63 -6.04 10.06
N SER A 111 16.72 -6.53 11.31
CA SER A 111 15.74 -7.46 11.87
C SER A 111 14.37 -6.81 12.06
N TYR A 112 14.33 -5.56 12.55
CA TYR A 112 13.07 -4.81 12.74
C TYR A 112 12.39 -4.51 11.39
N LEU A 113 13.18 -4.11 10.39
CA LEU A 113 12.66 -3.88 9.05
C LEU A 113 12.08 -5.15 8.42
N LEU A 114 12.82 -6.27 8.47
CA LEU A 114 12.34 -7.52 7.87
C LEU A 114 11.07 -8.04 8.55
N ALA A 115 10.98 -7.90 9.88
CA ALA A 115 9.78 -8.28 10.63
C ALA A 115 8.56 -7.42 10.24
N THR A 116 8.70 -6.09 10.26
CA THR A 116 7.60 -5.17 9.95
C THR A 116 7.12 -5.31 8.50
N THR A 117 8.05 -5.38 7.55
CA THR A 117 7.73 -5.57 6.13
C THR A 117 7.11 -6.94 5.84
N GLY A 118 7.59 -8.00 6.50
CA GLY A 118 7.00 -9.34 6.41
C GLY A 118 5.54 -9.39 6.88
N VAL A 119 5.19 -8.72 7.99
CA VAL A 119 3.81 -8.62 8.47
C VAL A 119 2.91 -7.92 7.45
N VAL A 120 3.40 -6.84 6.82
CA VAL A 120 2.65 -6.11 5.79
C VAL A 120 2.37 -7.00 4.57
N PHE A 121 3.37 -7.75 4.09
CA PHE A 121 3.16 -8.71 3.00
C PHE A 121 2.19 -9.83 3.37
N ALA A 122 2.28 -10.38 4.59
CA ALA A 122 1.35 -11.40 5.07
C ALA A 122 -0.10 -10.89 5.10
N MET A 123 -0.31 -9.64 5.53
CA MET A 123 -1.62 -8.98 5.51
C MET A 123 -2.14 -8.80 4.07
N GLN A 124 -1.28 -8.39 3.14
CA GLN A 124 -1.65 -8.24 1.73
C GLN A 124 -2.05 -9.57 1.08
N VAL A 125 -1.27 -10.63 1.32
CA VAL A 125 -1.58 -11.99 0.82
C VAL A 125 -2.88 -12.51 1.42
N SER A 126 -3.12 -12.27 2.71
CA SER A 126 -4.36 -12.65 3.37
C SER A 126 -5.58 -11.95 2.74
N PHE A 127 -5.43 -10.67 2.39
CA PHE A 127 -6.47 -9.92 1.70
C PHE A 127 -6.74 -10.47 0.29
N LEU A 128 -5.68 -10.80 -0.46
CA LEU A 128 -5.79 -11.44 -1.77
C LEU A 128 -6.51 -12.80 -1.69
N GLY A 129 -6.19 -13.58 -0.66
CA GLY A 129 -6.83 -14.87 -0.37
C GLY A 129 -8.33 -14.72 -0.07
N LEU A 130 -8.73 -13.69 0.66
CA LEU A 130 -10.15 -13.38 0.90
C LEU A 130 -10.88 -13.04 -0.41
N MET A 131 -10.25 -12.27 -1.31
CA MET A 131 -10.82 -11.94 -2.63
C MET A 131 -10.99 -13.18 -3.52
N ASN A 132 -10.03 -14.10 -3.50
CA ASN A 132 -10.07 -15.35 -4.27
C ASN A 132 -10.80 -16.50 -3.57
N SER A 133 -11.36 -16.27 -2.37
CA SER A 133 -12.01 -17.33 -1.61
C SER A 133 -13.29 -17.80 -2.29
N GLN A 134 -13.36 -19.11 -2.54
CA GLN A 134 -14.51 -19.78 -3.15
C GLN A 134 -15.80 -19.65 -2.31
N CYS A 135 -15.69 -19.36 -1.01
CA CYS A 135 -16.84 -19.14 -0.13
C CYS A 135 -17.64 -17.87 -0.48
N VAL A 136 -16.99 -16.84 -1.04
CA VAL A 136 -17.66 -15.62 -1.53
C VAL A 136 -18.28 -15.85 -2.91
N SER A 137 -17.63 -16.63 -3.78
CA SER A 137 -18.17 -17.05 -5.08
C SER A 137 -19.38 -18.00 -4.96
N TYR A 138 -19.34 -18.95 -4.02
CA TYR A 138 -20.42 -19.92 -3.82
C TYR A 138 -21.74 -19.26 -3.39
N ARG A 139 -21.70 -18.24 -2.52
CA ARG A 139 -22.91 -17.45 -2.17
C ARG A 139 -23.50 -16.70 -3.37
N ARG A 140 -22.70 -16.36 -4.38
CA ARG A 140 -23.19 -15.70 -5.59
C ARG A 140 -23.89 -16.69 -6.53
N GLY A 141 -23.42 -17.94 -6.62
CA GLY A 141 -24.05 -19.01 -7.39
C GLY A 141 -25.32 -19.61 -6.76
N VAL A 142 -25.39 -19.71 -5.43
CA VAL A 142 -26.58 -20.25 -4.73
C VAL A 142 -27.74 -19.23 -4.68
N ARG A 143 -27.45 -17.93 -4.77
CA ARG A 143 -28.52 -16.91 -4.82
C ARG A 143 -29.22 -16.88 -6.18
N THR A 144 -28.54 -17.22 -7.28
CA THR A 144 -29.17 -17.32 -8.62
C THR A 144 -30.06 -18.56 -8.78
N THR A 145 -29.79 -19.66 -8.06
CA THR A 145 -30.64 -20.86 -8.15
C THR A 145 -31.92 -20.77 -7.33
N ASN A 146 -31.97 -19.94 -6.28
CA ASN A 146 -33.17 -19.77 -5.45
C ASN A 146 -34.15 -18.69 -5.96
N VAL A 147 -33.77 -17.89 -6.95
CA VAL A 147 -34.68 -16.91 -7.58
C VAL A 147 -35.32 -17.47 -8.86
N ALA A 148 -34.80 -18.58 -9.38
CA ALA A 148 -35.30 -19.27 -10.58
C ALA A 148 -36.22 -20.48 -10.26
N ARG A 149 -36.65 -20.64 -9.00
CA ARG A 149 -37.54 -21.72 -8.58
C ARG A 149 -38.78 -21.19 -7.88
#